data_AF-M0QI56-F1
#
_entry.id   AF-M0QI56-F1
#
_cell.length_a   1.000
_cell.length_b   1.000
_cell.length_c   1.000
_cell.angle_alpha   90.00
_cell.angle_beta   90.00
_cell.angle_gamma   90.00
#
_symmetry.space_group_name_H-M   'P 1'
#
loop_
_entity.id
_entity.type
_entity.pdbx_description
1 polymer ?
#
loop_
_entity_poly.entity_id
_entity_poly.type
_entity_poly.pdbx_seq_one_letter_code
_entity_poly.pdbx_strand_id
1 'polypeptide(L)'
;MSDAAHIPELPRVVRAPEPLIIVGMVIWAVATVVVWTTGWGGERTGWVCVVGLAVGILGTTIVLVQRAGVRRGDRGAQQGLD
;
A
#
# COMPACT_ATOMS: atom_id res chain seq x y z
N MET A 1 3.65 -2.17 -40.34
CA MET A 1 3.18 -1.71 -39.01
C MET A 1 3.28 -2.91 -38.10
N SER A 2 4.34 -2.98 -37.29
CA SER A 2 4.65 -4.16 -36.49
C SER A 2 3.47 -4.55 -35.61
N ASP A 3 3.13 -5.84 -35.61
CA ASP A 3 2.21 -6.45 -34.65
C ASP A 3 2.60 -5.99 -33.24
N ALA A 4 1.79 -5.10 -32.66
CA ALA A 4 1.95 -4.74 -31.26
C ALA A 4 1.66 -6.00 -30.46
N ALA A 5 2.68 -6.56 -29.83
CA ALA A 5 2.54 -7.72 -28.95
C ALA A 5 1.37 -7.48 -28.00
N HIS A 6 0.34 -8.33 -28.07
CA HIS A 6 -0.81 -8.25 -27.18
C HIS A 6 -0.33 -8.59 -25.77
N ILE A 7 -0.03 -7.57 -24.96
CA ILE A 7 0.39 -7.76 -23.57
C ILE A 7 -0.87 -8.11 -22.78
N PRO A 8 -0.95 -9.30 -22.17
CA PRO A 8 -2.10 -9.67 -21.38
C PRO A 8 -2.23 -8.75 -20.16
N GLU A 9 -3.44 -8.26 -19.94
CA GLU A 9 -3.77 -7.42 -18.80
C GLU A 9 -3.62 -8.19 -17.48
N LEU A 10 -2.86 -7.62 -16.53
CA LEU A 10 -2.74 -8.21 -15.19
C LEU A 10 -4.10 -8.24 -14.49
N PRO A 11 -4.42 -9.29 -13.71
CA PRO A 11 -5.67 -9.37 -12.97
C PRO A 11 -5.92 -8.13 -12.11
N ARG A 12 -7.17 -7.66 -12.05
CA ARG A 12 -7.52 -6.42 -11.32
C ARG A 12 -7.05 -6.44 -9.87
N VAL A 13 -7.03 -7.61 -9.21
CA VAL A 13 -6.63 -7.75 -7.81
C VAL A 13 -5.15 -7.43 -7.55
N VAL A 14 -4.26 -7.66 -8.52
CA VAL A 14 -2.84 -7.30 -8.41
C VAL A 14 -2.54 -5.90 -8.94
N ARG A 15 -3.46 -5.32 -9.73
CA ARG A 15 -3.35 -3.94 -10.24
C ARG A 15 -3.91 -2.91 -9.26
N ALA A 16 -4.99 -3.26 -8.56
CA ALA A 16 -5.65 -2.36 -7.65
C ALA A 16 -4.79 -2.12 -6.38
N PRO A 17 -4.61 -0.87 -5.95
CA PRO A 17 -3.79 -0.56 -4.79
C PRO A 17 -4.44 -1.00 -3.48
N GLU A 18 -5.78 -1.02 -3.41
CA GLU A 18 -6.52 -1.31 -2.16
C GLU A 18 -6.20 -2.68 -1.55
N PRO A 19 -6.31 -3.82 -2.28
CA PRO A 19 -6.03 -5.12 -1.69
C PRO A 19 -4.58 -5.24 -1.20
N LEU A 20 -3.62 -4.67 -1.94
CA LEU A 20 -2.21 -4.72 -1.58
C LEU A 20 -1.92 -3.91 -0.30
N ILE A 21 -2.50 -2.71 -0.17
CA ILE A 21 -2.39 -1.87 1.02
C ILE A 21 -2.98 -2.59 2.23
N ILE A 22 -4.18 -3.16 2.09
CA ILE A 22 -4.87 -3.87 3.18
C ILE A 22 -4.01 -5.04 3.67
N VAL A 23 -3.52 -5.88 2.76
CA VAL A 23 -2.67 -7.03 3.11
C VAL A 23 -1.40 -6.57 3.82
N GLY A 24 -0.71 -5.56 3.28
CA GLY A 24 0.50 -5.01 3.90
C GLY A 24 0.26 -4.45 5.30
N MET A 25 -0.82 -3.70 5.48
CA MET A 25 -1.21 -3.13 6.78
C MET A 25 -1.55 -4.21 7.80
N VAL A 26 -2.30 -5.25 7.40
CA VAL A 26 -2.63 -6.37 8.27
C VAL A 26 -1.36 -7.12 8.69
N ILE A 27 -0.43 -7.38 7.77
CA ILE A 27 0.84 -8.05 8.07
C ILE A 27 1.64 -7.26 9.10
N TRP A 28 1.80 -5.95 8.92
CA TRP A 28 2.53 -5.11 9.88
C TRP A 28 1.82 -4.99 11.23
N ALA A 29 0.49 -4.94 11.25
CA ALA A 29 -0.29 -4.92 12.48
C ALA A 29 -0.10 -6.21 13.27
N VAL A 30 -0.21 -7.37 12.59
CA VAL A 30 0.03 -8.68 13.19
C VAL A 30 1.47 -8.79 13.70
N ALA A 31 2.47 -8.39 12.92
CA ALA A 31 3.87 -8.39 13.34
C ALA A 31 4.09 -7.54 14.60
N THR A 32 3.48 -6.35 14.66
CA THR A 32 3.54 -5.46 15.83
C THR A 32 2.96 -6.14 17.07
N VAL A 33 1.77 -6.74 16.95
CA VAL A 33 1.12 -7.48 18.05
C VAL A 33 1.98 -8.66 18.50
N VAL A 34 2.50 -9.45 17.58
CA VAL A 34 3.36 -10.61 17.89
C VAL A 34 4.62 -10.18 18.62
N VAL A 35 5.33 -9.16 18.14
CA VAL A 35 6.58 -8.68 18.74
C VAL A 35 6.34 -8.14 20.15
N TRP A 36 5.30 -7.33 20.35
CA TRP A 36 5.01 -6.79 21.68
C TRP A 36 4.54 -7.85 22.68
N THR A 37 3.74 -8.83 22.25
CA THR A 37 3.20 -9.85 23.15
C THR A 37 4.22 -10.93 23.51
N THR A 38 5.15 -11.24 22.59
CA THR A 38 6.14 -12.31 22.80
C THR A 38 7.51 -11.78 23.26
N GLY A 39 7.78 -10.48 23.12
CA GLY A 39 9.11 -9.90 23.33
C GLY A 39 10.13 -10.34 22.28
N TRP A 40 9.68 -10.94 21.18
CA TRP A 40 10.56 -11.49 20.16
C TRP A 40 11.39 -10.41 19.47
N GLY A 41 12.70 -10.67 19.32
CA GLY A 41 13.62 -9.76 18.63
C GLY A 41 13.98 -8.47 19.38
N GLY A 42 13.54 -8.31 20.64
CA GLY A 42 13.88 -7.16 21.48
C GLY A 42 13.33 -5.80 20.99
N GLU A 43 13.74 -4.72 21.65
CA GLU A 43 13.20 -3.38 21.44
C GLU A 43 13.31 -2.89 19.98
N ARG A 44 14.45 -3.15 19.34
CA ARG A 44 14.68 -2.75 17.95
C ARG A 44 13.65 -3.35 16.99
N THR A 45 13.27 -4.61 17.19
CA THR A 45 12.29 -5.29 16.34
C THR A 45 10.89 -4.69 16.51
N GLY A 46 10.54 -4.27 17.73
CA GLY A 46 9.31 -3.52 18.01
C GLY A 46 9.28 -2.20 17.24
N TRP A 47 10.36 -1.44 17.29
CA TRP A 47 10.49 -0.19 16.54
C TRP A 47 10.37 -0.37 15.03
N VAL A 48 10.96 -1.43 14.47
CA VAL A 48 10.80 -1.76 13.03
C VAL A 48 9.34 -2.01 12.69
N CYS A 49 8.60 -2.73 13.53
CA CYS A 49 7.16 -2.98 13.32
C CYS A 49 6.32 -1.70 13.33
N VAL A 50 6.57 -0.82 14.30
CA VAL A 50 5.90 0.47 14.40
C VAL A 50 6.21 1.37 13.21
N VAL A 51 7.47 1.42 12.76
CA VAL A 51 7.87 2.19 11.57
C VAL A 51 7.21 1.62 10.32
N GLY A 52 7.16 0.30 10.17
CA GLY A 52 6.46 -0.35 9.06
C GLY A 52 4.97 0.03 8.99
N LEU A 53 4.28 0.02 10.13
CA LEU A 53 2.90 0.51 10.25
C LEU A 53 2.78 2.00 9.87
N ALA A 54 3.67 2.84 10.38
CA ALA A 54 3.65 4.29 10.12
C ALA A 54 3.86 4.59 8.61
N VAL A 55 4.80 3.89 7.97
CA VAL A 55 5.01 4.00 6.52
C VAL A 55 3.78 3.53 5.75
N GLY A 56 3.13 2.44 6.18
CA GLY A 56 1.88 1.98 5.57
C GLY A 56 0.74 3.00 5.68
N ILE A 57 0.60 3.66 6.83
CA ILE A 57 -0.38 4.76 7.02
C ILE A 57 -0.07 5.94 6.10
N LEU A 58 1.21 6.32 5.99
CA LEU A 58 1.65 7.40 5.10
C LEU A 58 1.32 7.08 3.64
N GLY A 59 1.69 5.88 3.16
CA GLY A 59 1.38 5.43 1.80
C GLY A 59 -0.12 5.40 1.52
N THR A 60 -0.92 4.90 2.47
CA THR A 60 -2.38 4.88 2.38
C THR A 60 -2.95 6.30 2.27
N THR A 61 -2.44 7.24 3.08
CA THR A 61 -2.85 8.64 3.06
C THR A 61 -2.58 9.27 1.71
N ILE A 62 -1.41 9.02 1.12
CA ILE A 62 -1.06 9.50 -0.22
C ILE A 62 -2.08 9.01 -1.26
N VAL A 63 -2.39 7.71 -1.28
CA VAL A 63 -3.36 7.14 -2.22
C VAL A 63 -4.75 7.77 -2.04
N LEU A 64 -5.20 7.96 -0.80
CA LEU A 64 -6.51 8.58 -0.53
C LEU A 64 -6.55 10.04 -1.00
N VAL A 65 -5.48 10.81 -0.75
CA VAL A 65 -5.34 12.19 -1.23
C VAL A 65 -5.34 12.24 -2.75
N GLN A 66 -4.59 11.35 -3.41
CA GLN A 66 -4.55 11.26 -4.87
C GLN A 66 -5.93 10.93 -5.45
N ARG A 67 -6.63 9.93 -4.92
CA ARG A 67 -8.01 9.60 -5.36
C ARG A 67 -8.98 10.74 -5.13
N ALA A 68 -8.85 11.47 -4.02
CA ALA A 68 -9.64 12.67 -3.79
C ALA A 68 -9.34 13.76 -4.82
N GLY A 69 -8.06 13.94 -5.19
CA GLY A 69 -7.65 14.87 -6.23
C GLY A 69 -8.18 14.50 -7.62
N VAL A 70 -8.16 13.22 -7.99
CA VAL A 70 -8.77 12.72 -9.24
C VAL A 70 -10.26 13.07 -9.28
N ARG A 71 -11.00 12.79 -8.20
CA ARG A 71 -12.43 13.13 -8.11
C ARG A 71 -12.73 14.63 -8.21
N ARG A 72 -11.78 15.49 -7.82
CA ARG A 72 -11.89 16.95 -7.95
C ARG A 72 -11.41 17.48 -9.31
N GLY A 73 -10.76 16.67 -10.12
CA GLY A 73 -10.14 17.09 -11.38
C GLY A 73 -8.83 17.88 -11.18
N ASP A 74 -8.11 17.64 -10.08
CA ASP A 74 -6.86 18.34 -9.77
C ASP A 74 -5.80 18.02 -10.85
N ARG A 75 -5.20 19.06 -11.46
CA ARG A 75 -4.19 18.89 -12.55
C ARG A 75 -2.95 18.08 -12.14
N GLY A 76 -2.63 18.06 -10.84
CA GLY A 76 -1.51 17.32 -10.27
C GLY A 76 -1.85 15.90 -9.79
N ALA A 77 -3.08 15.44 -9.98
CA ALA A 77 -3.49 14.10 -9.57
C ALA A 77 -2.91 13.02 -10.50
N GLN A 78 -2.59 11.86 -9.93
CA GLN A 78 -2.19 10.68 -10.70
C GLN A 78 -3.32 10.23 -11.65
N GLN A 79 -2.95 9.92 -12.89
CA GLN A 79 -3.86 9.39 -13.91
C GLN A 79 -4.08 7.88 -13.72
N GLY A 80 -5.27 7.37 -14.04
CA GLY A 80 -5.58 5.94 -13.94
C GLY A 80 -5.86 5.43 -12.53
N LEU A 81 -6.28 6.32 -11.62
CA LEU A 81 -6.70 6.02 -10.24
C LEU A 81 -8.24 6.05 -10.05
N ASP A 82 -8.96 6.22 -11.16
CA ASP A 82 -10.42 6.17 -11.30
C ASP A 82 -11.00 4.76 -11.12
#